data_AF-A0AAN8ARE8-F1
#
_entry.id   AF-A0AAN8ARE8-F1
#
_cell.length_a   1.000
_cell.length_b   1.000
_cell.length_c   1.000
_cell.angle_alpha   90.00
_cell.angle_beta   90.00
_cell.angle_gamma   90.00
#
_symmetry.space_group_name_H-M   'P 1'
#
loop_
_entity.id
_entity.type
_entity.pdbx_description
1 polymer ?
#
loop_
_entity_poly.entity_id
_entity_poly.type
_entity_poly.pdbx_seq_one_letter_code
_entity_poly.pdbx_strand_id
1 'polypeptide(L)'
;MPSLIDEPQHFIMDQDDRNRNKNIGKNFMCRLQCMFSHSSSSESRLSLEDTQQWSQSLEKLLDSKYGLATFRNFLKSEYSDENIDFWLTCEDYKKIKSSFRMSSRAKKIYEQFIKAESPKEINIDYHTREQIKRNVKTPTMHCFDDAQKMVYGLMERDSYPRFLRSDIYRTLLENLAADATKG
;
A
#
# COMPACT_ATOMS: atom_id res chain seq x y z
N MET A 1 33.36 30.14 21.70
CA MET A 1 33.21 28.69 21.95
C MET A 1 33.01 28.53 23.44
N PRO A 2 31.82 28.11 23.90
CA PRO A 2 31.24 26.81 23.57
C PRO A 2 29.84 26.87 22.92
N SER A 3 29.54 25.78 22.22
CA SER A 3 28.36 25.46 21.42
C SER A 3 27.13 25.12 22.28
N LEU A 4 26.00 25.79 22.02
CA LEU A 4 24.67 25.33 22.40
C LEU A 4 24.22 24.29 21.37
N ILE A 5 24.12 23.05 21.82
CA ILE A 5 23.54 21.93 21.06
C ILE A 5 22.02 22.07 21.19
N ASP A 6 21.34 22.24 20.06
CA ASP A 6 19.88 22.12 19.96
C ASP A 6 19.48 20.68 20.32
N GLU A 7 18.65 20.54 21.37
CA GLU A 7 17.98 19.30 21.73
C GLU A 7 16.97 18.89 20.63
N PRO A 8 16.81 17.60 20.32
CA PRO A 8 15.84 17.15 19.35
C PRO A 8 14.43 17.29 19.91
N GLN A 9 13.56 18.02 19.19
CA GLN A 9 12.12 18.07 19.46
C GLN A 9 11.54 16.66 19.39
N HIS A 10 11.32 16.07 20.56
CA HIS A 10 10.54 14.86 20.72
C HIS A 10 9.10 15.18 20.32
N PHE A 11 8.69 14.79 19.11
CA PHE A 11 7.30 14.86 18.65
C PHE A 11 6.45 13.96 19.55
N ILE A 12 5.91 14.52 20.62
CA ILE A 12 4.87 13.87 21.41
C ILE A 12 3.62 13.85 20.52
N MET A 13 3.26 12.67 20.02
CA MET A 13 1.98 12.48 19.32
C MET A 13 0.85 12.77 20.30
N ASP A 14 0.04 13.78 19.99
CA ASP A 14 -1.13 14.19 20.77
C ASP A 14 -2.12 13.03 20.95
N GLN A 15 -2.65 12.92 22.17
CA GLN A 15 -3.54 11.84 22.58
C GLN A 15 -4.90 11.90 21.86
N ASP A 16 -5.26 13.08 21.35
CA ASP A 16 -6.47 13.32 20.54
C ASP A 16 -6.36 12.76 19.12
N ASP A 17 -5.18 12.82 18.49
CA ASP A 17 -4.96 12.22 17.17
C ASP A 17 -5.00 10.69 17.25
N ARG A 18 -4.50 10.10 18.34
CA ARG A 18 -4.65 8.65 18.60
C ARG A 18 -6.13 8.24 18.76
N ASN A 19 -6.93 9.03 19.47
CA ASN A 19 -8.35 8.73 19.64
C ASN A 19 -9.15 8.91 18.33
N ARG A 20 -8.81 9.91 17.51
CA ARG A 20 -9.37 10.05 16.15
C ARG A 20 -9.00 8.86 15.27
N ASN A 21 -7.73 8.44 15.26
CA ASN A 21 -7.28 7.28 14.50
C ASN A 21 -7.95 5.97 14.95
N LYS A 22 -8.18 5.79 16.26
CA LYS A 22 -8.94 4.64 16.78
C LYS A 22 -10.39 4.60 16.29
N ASN A 23 -11.09 5.74 16.26
CA ASN A 23 -12.46 5.82 15.74
C ASN A 23 -12.52 5.65 14.23
N ILE A 24 -11.56 6.21 13.49
CA ILE A 24 -11.41 6.00 12.04
C ILE A 24 -11.17 4.52 11.73
N GLY A 25 -10.27 3.86 12.49
CA GLY A 25 -9.99 2.43 12.38
C GLY A 25 -11.23 1.58 12.63
N LYS A 26 -11.99 1.84 13.70
CA LYS A 26 -13.24 1.10 14.00
C LYS A 26 -14.30 1.27 12.90
N ASN A 27 -14.54 2.49 12.44
CA ASN A 27 -15.49 2.77 11.36
C ASN A 27 -15.05 2.13 10.03
N PHE A 28 -13.75 2.17 9.73
CA PHE A 28 -13.18 1.50 8.56
C PHE A 28 -13.36 -0.02 8.65
N MET A 29 -13.12 -0.63 9.81
CA MET A 29 -13.24 -2.07 9.99
C MET A 29 -14.67 -2.59 9.84
N CYS A 30 -15.67 -1.89 10.41
CA CYS A 30 -17.08 -2.22 10.16
C CYS A 30 -17.41 -2.17 8.67
N ARG A 31 -16.92 -1.16 7.95
CA ARG A 31 -17.10 -1.07 6.49
C ARG A 31 -16.38 -2.18 5.75
N LEU A 32 -15.16 -2.53 6.15
CA LEU A 32 -14.37 -3.61 5.54
C LEU A 32 -15.09 -4.96 5.68
N GLN A 33 -15.61 -5.27 6.88
CA GLN A 33 -16.40 -6.49 7.11
C GLN A 33 -17.69 -6.50 6.29
N CYS A 34 -18.43 -5.39 6.21
CA CYS A 34 -19.65 -5.31 5.39
C CYS A 34 -19.37 -5.44 3.88
N MET A 35 -18.29 -4.82 3.38
CA MET A 35 -17.90 -4.88 1.97
C MET A 35 -17.61 -6.31 1.49
N PHE A 36 -17.14 -7.18 2.38
CA PHE A 36 -16.78 -8.56 2.03
C PHE A 36 -17.78 -9.62 2.48
N SER A 37 -18.75 -9.28 3.34
CA SER A 37 -19.85 -10.18 3.75
C SER A 37 -20.85 -10.51 2.63
N HIS A 38 -20.85 -9.75 1.53
CA HIS A 38 -21.75 -9.95 0.38
C HIS A 38 -21.06 -10.61 -0.83
N SER A 39 -19.78 -11.01 -0.69
CA SER A 39 -19.04 -11.72 -1.74
C SER A 39 -19.51 -13.18 -1.76
N SER A 40 -20.15 -13.62 -2.85
CA SER A 40 -20.61 -15.00 -3.07
C SER A 40 -19.48 -16.01 -3.33
N SER A 41 -18.28 -15.73 -2.83
CA SER A 41 -17.13 -16.63 -2.85
C SER A 41 -16.94 -17.18 -1.44
N SER A 42 -16.78 -18.50 -1.34
CA SER A 42 -16.52 -19.25 -0.11
C SER A 42 -15.15 -18.91 0.52
N GLU A 43 -14.96 -17.66 0.92
CA GLU A 43 -13.79 -17.22 1.69
C GLU A 43 -14.24 -16.80 3.08
N SER A 44 -13.62 -17.44 4.07
CA SER A 44 -13.88 -17.33 5.49
C SER A 44 -13.84 -15.87 5.98
N ARG A 45 -14.66 -15.59 7.00
CA ARG A 45 -14.50 -14.39 7.85
C ARG A 45 -13.02 -14.19 8.18
N LEU A 46 -12.56 -12.94 8.12
CA LEU A 46 -11.20 -12.56 8.50
C LEU A 46 -10.86 -13.19 9.86
N SER A 47 -9.82 -14.03 9.91
CA SER A 47 -9.36 -14.66 11.14
C SER A 47 -8.16 -13.93 11.75
N LEU A 48 -7.93 -14.14 13.05
CA LEU A 48 -6.75 -13.64 13.74
C LEU A 48 -5.46 -14.22 13.12
N GLU A 49 -5.47 -15.51 12.79
CA GLU A 49 -4.32 -16.22 12.21
C GLU A 49 -3.96 -15.65 10.83
N ASP A 50 -4.95 -15.41 9.96
CA ASP A 50 -4.74 -14.78 8.65
C ASP A 50 -4.12 -13.39 8.79
N THR A 51 -4.57 -12.62 9.79
CA THR A 51 -4.09 -11.26 10.04
C THR A 51 -2.67 -11.25 10.59
N GLN A 52 -2.27 -12.27 11.36
CA GLN A 52 -0.90 -12.45 11.83
C GLN A 52 0.07 -12.79 10.70
N GLN A 53 -0.39 -13.43 9.61
CA GLN A 53 0.46 -13.69 8.44
C GLN A 53 0.93 -12.40 7.76
N TRP A 54 0.17 -11.31 7.88
CA TRP A 54 0.50 -10.02 7.27
C TRP A 54 1.77 -9.39 7.82
N SER A 55 2.23 -9.78 9.02
CA SER A 55 3.47 -9.27 9.59
C SER A 55 4.72 -10.03 9.11
N GLN A 56 4.54 -11.15 8.42
CA GLN A 56 5.65 -12.02 8.00
C GLN A 56 6.35 -11.49 6.74
N SER A 57 5.60 -10.93 5.79
CA SER A 57 6.14 -10.26 4.61
C SER A 57 5.11 -9.33 3.98
N LEU A 58 5.57 -8.30 3.26
CA LEU A 58 4.70 -7.45 2.48
C LEU A 58 3.93 -8.27 1.43
N GLU A 59 4.56 -9.26 0.81
CA GLU A 59 3.90 -10.21 -0.11
C GLU A 59 2.65 -10.85 0.51
N LYS A 60 2.74 -11.45 1.70
CA LYS A 60 1.58 -12.05 2.38
C LYS A 60 0.49 -11.02 2.70
N LEU A 61 0.87 -9.79 3.02
CA LEU A 61 -0.08 -8.70 3.23
C LEU A 61 -0.81 -8.34 1.93
N LEU A 62 -0.10 -8.26 0.79
CA LEU A 62 -0.68 -7.87 -0.50
C LEU A 62 -1.51 -9.00 -1.14
N ASP A 63 -1.18 -10.26 -0.88
CA ASP A 63 -1.95 -11.43 -1.32
C ASP A 63 -3.30 -11.55 -0.60
N SER A 64 -3.40 -11.02 0.63
CA SER A 64 -4.66 -10.97 1.35
C SER A 64 -5.52 -9.81 0.84
N LYS A 65 -6.75 -10.10 0.39
CA LYS A 65 -7.73 -9.08 -0.01
C LYS A 65 -7.99 -8.05 1.10
N TYR A 66 -8.09 -8.52 2.34
CA TYR A 66 -8.28 -7.67 3.52
C TYR A 66 -7.00 -6.92 3.88
N GLY A 67 -5.85 -7.60 3.80
CA GLY A 67 -4.53 -7.01 4.03
C GLY A 67 -4.27 -5.85 3.08
N LEU A 68 -4.41 -6.09 1.78
CA LEU A 68 -4.28 -5.09 0.72
C LEU A 68 -5.20 -3.89 0.95
N ALA A 69 -6.48 -4.13 1.24
CA ALA A 69 -7.45 -3.05 1.47
C ALA A 69 -7.08 -2.20 2.71
N THR A 70 -6.64 -2.85 3.78
CA THR A 70 -6.22 -2.18 5.02
C THR A 70 -4.92 -1.39 4.80
N PHE A 71 -3.95 -1.98 4.13
CA PHE A 71 -2.68 -1.34 3.81
C PHE A 71 -2.87 -0.14 2.87
N ARG A 72 -3.71 -0.27 1.84
CA ARG A 72 -4.05 0.86 0.96
C ARG A 72 -4.74 2.00 1.70
N ASN A 73 -5.60 1.70 2.67
CA ASN A 73 -6.21 2.72 3.51
C ASN A 73 -5.18 3.43 4.40
N PHE A 74 -4.23 2.68 4.95
CA PHE A 74 -3.10 3.23 5.70
C PHE A 74 -2.25 4.16 4.82
N LEU A 75 -1.85 3.73 3.62
CA LEU A 75 -1.08 4.56 2.69
C LEU A 75 -1.81 5.86 2.30
N LYS A 76 -3.14 5.81 2.13
CA LYS A 76 -3.95 7.02 1.90
C LYS A 76 -3.90 8.01 3.05
N SER A 77 -3.92 7.51 4.30
CA SER A 77 -3.81 8.37 5.48
C SER A 77 -2.46 9.07 5.59
N GLU A 78 -1.45 8.55 4.90
CA GLU A 78 -0.09 9.08 4.85
C GLU A 78 0.27 9.67 3.47
N TYR A 79 -0.72 9.86 2.60
CA TYR A 79 -0.55 10.43 1.26
C TYR A 79 0.54 9.73 0.42
N SER A 80 0.60 8.40 0.51
CA SER A 80 1.58 7.55 -0.20
C SER A 80 0.93 6.39 -0.97
N ASP A 81 -0.37 6.50 -1.27
CA ASP A 81 -1.15 5.44 -1.94
C ASP A 81 -0.84 5.30 -3.44
N GLU A 82 -0.14 6.26 -4.04
CA GLU A 82 0.38 6.14 -5.41
C GLU A 82 1.32 4.94 -5.58
N ASN A 83 2.06 4.57 -4.53
CA ASN A 83 3.00 3.44 -4.55
C ASN A 83 2.28 2.11 -4.75
N ILE A 84 1.25 1.83 -3.94
CA ILE A 84 0.48 0.59 -4.08
C ILE A 84 -0.38 0.60 -5.34
N ASP A 85 -0.93 1.75 -5.72
CA ASP A 85 -1.72 1.90 -6.94
C ASP A 85 -0.87 1.61 -8.19
N PHE A 86 0.37 2.11 -8.23
CA PHE A 86 1.32 1.80 -9.29
C PHE A 86 1.67 0.31 -9.33
N TRP A 87 2.01 -0.27 -8.18
CA TRP A 87 2.40 -1.67 -8.09
C TRP A 87 1.28 -2.61 -8.59
N LEU A 88 0.04 -2.41 -8.13
CA LEU A 88 -1.13 -3.17 -8.59
C LEU A 88 -1.39 -2.97 -10.09
N THR A 89 -1.24 -1.72 -10.56
CA THR A 89 -1.41 -1.42 -11.98
C THR A 89 -0.38 -2.15 -12.85
N CYS A 90 0.85 -2.34 -12.36
CA CYS A 90 1.88 -3.14 -13.03
C CYS A 90 1.54 -4.63 -13.05
N GLU A 91 1.02 -5.19 -11.96
CA GLU A 91 0.56 -6.59 -11.92
C GLU A 91 -0.56 -6.85 -12.94
N ASP A 92 -1.51 -5.94 -13.08
CA ASP A 92 -2.55 -6.05 -14.09
C ASP A 92 -2.02 -5.82 -15.52
N TYR A 93 -1.03 -4.96 -15.67
CA TYR A 93 -0.40 -4.70 -16.96
C TYR A 93 0.30 -5.96 -17.53
N LYS A 94 1.01 -6.73 -16.67
CA LYS A 94 1.68 -7.99 -17.08
C LYS A 94 0.71 -9.05 -17.61
N LYS A 95 -0.56 -9.01 -17.20
CA LYS A 95 -1.61 -9.94 -17.65
C LYS A 95 -2.11 -9.62 -19.06
N ILE A 96 -1.83 -8.43 -19.61
CA ILE A 96 -2.31 -8.02 -20.93
C ILE A 96 -1.57 -8.79 -22.04
N LYS A 97 -2.32 -9.48 -22.91
CA LYS A 97 -1.77 -10.19 -24.08
C LYS A 97 -1.93 -9.44 -25.40
N SER A 98 -2.91 -8.53 -25.49
CA SER A 98 -3.15 -7.74 -26.70
C SER A 98 -2.14 -6.58 -26.81
N SER A 99 -1.36 -6.55 -27.89
CA SER A 99 -0.38 -5.47 -28.17
C SER A 99 -1.01 -4.08 -28.19
N PHE A 100 -2.21 -3.94 -28.78
CA PHE A 100 -2.94 -2.67 -28.80
C PHE A 100 -3.31 -2.21 -27.38
N ARG A 101 -3.89 -3.10 -26.56
CA ARG A 101 -4.23 -2.78 -25.16
C ARG A 101 -2.99 -2.50 -24.32
N MET A 102 -1.91 -3.25 -24.55
CA MET A 102 -0.63 -3.05 -23.86
C MET A 102 -0.08 -1.67 -24.17
N SER A 103 -0.05 -1.27 -25.44
CA SER A 103 0.39 0.07 -25.87
C SER A 103 -0.45 1.19 -25.26
N SER A 104 -1.77 1.05 -25.26
CA SER A 104 -2.67 2.02 -24.62
C SER A 104 -2.45 2.10 -23.11
N ARG A 105 -2.32 0.95 -22.43
CA ARG A 105 -2.14 0.89 -20.97
C ARG A 105 -0.78 1.41 -20.54
N ALA A 106 0.29 1.09 -21.28
CA ALA A 106 1.64 1.56 -20.99
C ALA A 106 1.72 3.10 -21.01
N LYS A 107 1.09 3.74 -22.00
CA LYS A 107 1.00 5.21 -22.08
C LYS A 107 0.29 5.81 -20.86
N LYS A 108 -0.85 5.23 -20.46
CA LYS A 108 -1.60 5.68 -19.28
C LYS A 108 -0.79 5.54 -17.99
N ILE A 109 -0.09 4.41 -17.81
CA ILE A 109 0.78 4.19 -16.65
C ILE A 109 1.90 5.24 -16.63
N TYR A 110 2.52 5.50 -17.78
CA TYR A 110 3.56 6.52 -17.88
C TYR A 110 3.05 7.91 -17.49
N GLU A 111 1.93 8.35 -18.06
CA GLU A 111 1.34 9.67 -17.76
C GLU A 111 0.91 9.82 -16.30
N GLN A 112 0.41 8.75 -15.69
CA GLN A 112 -0.15 8.77 -14.34
C GLN A 112 0.89 8.60 -13.22
N PHE A 113 1.99 7.87 -13.46
CA PHE A 113 2.93 7.52 -12.40
C PHE A 113 4.39 7.89 -12.70
N ILE A 114 4.79 7.96 -13.98
CA ILE A 114 6.21 8.06 -14.36
C ILE A 114 6.59 9.45 -14.87
N LYS A 115 5.67 10.16 -15.52
CA LYS A 115 5.90 11.50 -16.03
C LYS A 115 6.18 12.43 -14.85
N ALA A 116 7.19 13.28 -14.98
CA ALA A 116 7.47 14.33 -14.00
C ALA A 116 6.23 15.23 -13.85
N GLU A 117 5.97 15.65 -12.60
CA GLU A 117 4.83 16.47 -12.19
C GLU A 117 3.46 15.78 -12.39
N SER A 118 3.45 14.46 -12.50
CA SER A 118 2.21 13.70 -12.53
C SER A 118 1.53 13.73 -11.16
N PRO A 119 0.19 13.80 -11.08
CA PRO A 119 -0.52 13.84 -9.80
C PRO A 119 -0.29 12.60 -8.91
N LYS A 120 0.19 11.49 -9.49
CA LYS A 120 0.55 10.26 -8.76
C LYS A 120 1.98 9.82 -9.08
N GLU A 121 2.88 10.78 -9.28
CA GLU A 121 4.29 10.50 -9.57
C GLU A 121 4.93 9.64 -8.47
N ILE A 122 5.52 8.50 -8.86
CA ILE A 122 6.25 7.62 -7.93
C ILE A 122 7.71 8.06 -7.77
N ASN A 123 8.28 7.80 -6.59
CA ASN A 123 9.68 8.12 -6.30
C ASN A 123 10.63 7.07 -6.94
N ILE A 124 11.12 7.37 -8.14
CA ILE A 124 12.13 6.57 -8.87
C ILE A 124 13.27 7.45 -9.38
N ASP A 125 14.45 6.85 -9.55
CA ASP A 125 15.62 7.55 -10.05
C ASP A 125 15.49 7.96 -11.53
N TYR A 126 16.31 8.93 -11.93
CA TYR A 126 16.31 9.49 -13.29
C TYR A 126 16.56 8.42 -14.37
N HIS A 127 17.49 7.49 -14.14
CA HIS A 127 17.86 6.49 -15.13
C HIS A 127 16.69 5.53 -15.39
N THR A 128 16.03 5.05 -14.32
CA THR A 128 14.83 4.21 -14.43
C THR A 128 13.71 4.91 -15.17
N ARG A 129 13.47 6.20 -14.89
CA ARG A 129 12.45 6.99 -15.58
C ARG A 129 12.71 7.12 -17.08
N GLU A 130 13.94 7.43 -17.48
CA GLU A 130 14.31 7.54 -18.89
C GLU A 130 14.31 6.20 -19.61
N GLN A 131 14.64 5.10 -18.94
CA GLN A 131 14.49 3.75 -19.48
C GLN A 131 13.02 3.44 -19.77
N ILE A 132 12.12 3.70 -18.82
CA ILE A 132 10.68 3.48 -19.02
C ILE A 132 10.19 4.33 -20.18
N LYS A 133 10.53 5.63 -20.23
CA LYS A 133 10.15 6.55 -21.33
C LYS A 133 10.53 6.00 -22.73
N ARG A 134 11.65 5.29 -22.84
CA ARG A 134 12.02 4.57 -24.08
C ARG A 134 11.17 3.32 -24.29
N ASN A 135 10.99 2.50 -23.25
CA ASN A 135 10.21 1.26 -23.30
C ASN A 135 8.73 1.50 -23.69
N VAL A 136 8.10 2.60 -23.25
CA VAL A 136 6.68 2.89 -23.57
C VAL A 136 6.44 3.12 -25.07
N LYS A 137 7.49 3.41 -25.86
CA LYS A 137 7.38 3.56 -27.31
C LYS A 137 7.11 2.21 -28.00
N THR A 138 7.72 1.15 -27.48
CA THR A 138 7.54 -0.24 -27.95
C THR A 138 7.38 -1.15 -26.72
N PRO A 139 6.20 -1.11 -26.09
CA PRO A 139 6.01 -1.70 -24.77
C PRO A 139 6.04 -3.23 -24.80
N THR A 140 6.68 -3.80 -23.79
CA THR A 140 6.67 -5.23 -23.46
C THR A 140 6.00 -5.45 -22.12
N MET A 141 5.73 -6.70 -21.73
CA MET A 141 5.20 -7.00 -20.39
C MET A 141 6.16 -6.59 -19.25
N HIS A 142 7.45 -6.44 -19.55
CA HIS A 142 8.50 -6.07 -18.60
C HIS A 142 8.79 -4.55 -18.56
N CYS A 143 7.95 -3.74 -19.22
CA CYS A 143 8.18 -2.29 -19.39
C CYS A 143 8.44 -1.55 -18.07
N PHE A 144 7.85 -2.02 -16.97
CA PHE A 144 7.83 -1.38 -15.65
C PHE A 144 8.50 -2.19 -14.54
N ASP A 145 9.15 -3.32 -14.85
CA ASP A 145 9.63 -4.28 -13.83
C ASP A 145 10.59 -3.65 -12.82
N ASP A 146 11.54 -2.82 -13.29
CA ASP A 146 12.53 -2.18 -12.43
C ASP A 146 11.88 -1.16 -11.48
N ALA A 147 11.02 -0.27 -12.01
CA ALA A 147 10.28 0.67 -11.18
C ALA A 147 9.35 -0.05 -10.20
N GLN A 148 8.71 -1.14 -10.62
CA GLN A 148 7.84 -1.92 -9.74
C GLN A 148 8.62 -2.53 -8.57
N LYS A 149 9.82 -3.09 -8.83
CA LYS A 149 10.71 -3.58 -7.77
C LYS A 149 11.16 -2.47 -6.82
N MET A 150 11.49 -1.30 -7.36
CA MET A 150 11.87 -0.15 -6.54
C MET A 150 10.74 0.30 -5.61
N VAL A 151 9.52 0.43 -6.14
CA VAL A 151 8.34 0.84 -5.37
C VAL A 151 7.95 -0.22 -4.34
N TYR A 152 8.02 -1.50 -4.68
CA TYR A 152 7.82 -2.57 -3.70
C TYR A 152 8.83 -2.46 -2.55
N GLY A 153 10.12 -2.31 -2.86
CA GLY A 153 11.17 -2.15 -1.84
C GLY A 153 11.02 -0.86 -1.03
N LEU A 154 10.49 0.22 -1.61
CA LEU A 154 10.17 1.45 -0.90
C LEU A 154 9.07 1.20 0.14
N MET A 155 7.95 0.60 -0.28
CA MET A 155 6.86 0.25 0.63
C MET A 155 7.35 -0.71 1.72
N GLU A 156 8.14 -1.72 1.37
CA GLU A 156 8.65 -2.73 2.29
C GLU A 156 9.58 -2.16 3.37
N ARG A 157 10.40 -1.15 3.03
CA ARG A 157 11.35 -0.55 3.98
C ARG A 157 10.77 0.62 4.78
N ASP A 158 9.76 1.31 4.25
CA ASP A 158 9.22 2.52 4.88
C ASP A 158 7.78 2.31 5.39
N SER A 159 6.81 2.27 4.49
CA SER A 159 5.39 2.27 4.87
C SER A 159 4.94 0.98 5.57
N TYR A 160 5.46 -0.18 5.18
CA TYR A 160 5.06 -1.48 5.72
C TYR A 160 5.43 -1.66 7.21
N PRO A 161 6.67 -1.36 7.66
CA PRO A 161 6.98 -1.37 9.10
C PRO A 161 6.20 -0.34 9.91
N ARG A 162 5.79 0.78 9.29
CA ARG A 162 4.92 1.79 9.93
C ARG A 162 3.47 1.29 10.03
N PHE A 163 2.97 0.62 8.99
CA PHE A 163 1.66 -0.04 8.98
C PHE A 163 1.54 -1.07 10.12
N LEU A 164 2.53 -1.96 10.29
CA LEU A 164 2.50 -2.97 11.35
C LEU A 164 2.53 -2.37 12.77
N ARG A 165 3.00 -1.14 12.92
CA ARG A 165 3.00 -0.40 14.20
C ARG A 165 1.78 0.51 14.36
N SER A 166 0.99 0.68 13.30
CA SER A 166 -0.14 1.60 13.27
C SER A 166 -1.29 1.13 14.16
N ASP A 167 -2.07 2.08 14.66
CA ASP A 167 -3.29 1.78 15.43
C ASP A 167 -4.31 1.00 14.59
N ILE A 168 -4.31 1.15 13.26
CA ILE A 168 -5.20 0.43 12.34
C ILE A 168 -4.95 -1.08 12.45
N TYR A 169 -3.69 -1.51 12.32
CA TYR A 169 -3.33 -2.93 12.40
C TYR A 169 -3.47 -3.49 13.83
N ARG A 170 -3.08 -2.71 14.85
CA ARG A 170 -3.20 -3.13 16.26
C ARG A 170 -4.65 -3.32 16.70
N THR A 171 -5.51 -2.33 16.41
CA THR A 171 -6.95 -2.41 16.73
C THR A 171 -7.60 -3.59 16.03
N LEU A 172 -7.15 -3.94 14.82
CA LEU A 172 -7.63 -5.11 14.10
C LEU A 172 -7.32 -6.42 14.84
N LEU A 173 -6.06 -6.61 15.24
CA LEU A 173 -5.64 -7.79 16.01
C LEU A 173 -6.39 -7.90 17.34
N GLU A 174 -6.56 -6.78 18.06
CA GLU A 174 -7.27 -6.74 19.34
C GLU A 174 -8.76 -7.13 19.19
N ASN A 175 -9.44 -6.60 18.17
CA ASN A 175 -10.84 -6.93 17.90
C ASN A 175 -11.02 -8.42 17.56
N LEU A 176 -10.15 -8.97 16.70
CA LEU A 176 -10.21 -10.39 16.31
C LEU A 176 -9.90 -11.32 17.49
N ALA A 177 -8.97 -10.94 18.37
CA ALA A 177 -8.67 -11.70 19.60
C ALA A 177 -9.84 -11.66 20.60
N ALA A 178 -10.53 -10.52 20.72
CA ALA A 178 -11.72 -10.40 21.57
C ALA A 178 -12.92 -11.21 21.04
N ASP A 179 -13.05 -11.35 19.73
CA ASP A 179 -14.09 -12.18 19.12
C ASP A 179 -13.78 -13.68 19.28
N ALA A 180 -12.50 -14.08 19.19
CA ALA A 180 -12.07 -15.46 19.38
C ALA A 180 -12.21 -15.98 20.83
N THR A 181 -12.28 -15.08 21.82
CA THR A 181 -12.44 -15.43 23.25
C THR A 181 -13.90 -15.47 23.72
N LYS A 182 -14.84 -15.08 22.86
CA LYS A 182 -16.29 -15.04 23.16
C LYS A 182 -17.10 -16.20 22.54
N GLY A 183 -16.45 -17.07 21.76
CA GLY A 183 -17.03 -18.29 21.20
C GLY A 183 -16.62 -19.51 21.98
#